data_AF-A0A1C6HNJ7-F1
#
_entry.id   AF-A0A1C6HNJ7-F1
#
_cell.length_a   1.000
_cell.length_b   1.000
_cell.length_c   1.000
_cell.angle_alpha   90.00
_cell.angle_beta   90.00
_cell.angle_gamma   90.00
#
_symmetry.space_group_name_H-M   'P 1'
#
loop_
_entity.id
_entity.type
_entity.pdbx_description
1 polymer ?
#
loop_
_entity_poly.entity_id
_entity_poly.type
_entity_poly.pdbx_seq_one_letter_code
_entity_poly.pdbx_strand_id
1 'polypeptide(L)' 'MDNYGLWEQHERQQEERRPPHVKCDICGAQIYMENDLYEQDDAYEIDGLTICEECIGDYIKSNYYKRLKAS' A
#
# COMPACT_ATOMS: atom_id res chain seq x y z
N MET A 1 -37.94 -9.00 -1.62
CA MET A 1 -36.89 -9.99 -1.26
C MET A 1 -35.61 -9.34 -1.67
N ASP A 2 -34.97 -8.73 -0.69
CA ASP A 2 -34.23 -7.50 -0.91
C ASP A 2 -32.76 -7.86 -1.12
N ASN A 3 -32.27 -7.51 -2.31
CA ASN A 3 -30.95 -7.85 -2.83
C ASN A 3 -29.82 -7.41 -1.88
N TYR A 4 -30.06 -6.39 -1.04
CA TYR A 4 -29.13 -5.78 -0.09
C TYR A 4 -28.42 -6.78 0.85
N GLY A 5 -29.12 -7.79 1.38
CA GLY A 5 -28.51 -8.75 2.32
C GLY A 5 -27.51 -9.73 1.68
N LEU A 6 -27.56 -9.91 0.36
CA LEU A 6 -26.60 -10.75 -0.38
C LEU A 6 -25.30 -10.00 -0.69
N TRP A 7 -25.34 -8.69 -0.98
CA TRP A 7 -24.15 -7.88 -1.22
C TRP A 7 -23.29 -7.77 0.04
N GLU A 8 -23.91 -7.52 1.21
CA GLU A 8 -23.21 -7.43 2.50
C GLU A 8 -22.55 -8.75 2.92
N GLN A 9 -23.10 -9.90 2.50
CA GLN A 9 -22.48 -11.21 2.76
C GLN A 9 -21.31 -11.48 1.82
N HIS A 10 -21.45 -11.10 0.54
CA HIS A 10 -20.40 -11.27 -0.44
C HIS A 10 -19.20 -10.34 -0.18
N GLU A 11 -19.44 -9.09 0.22
CA GLU A 11 -18.38 -8.15 0.62
C GLU A 11 -17.61 -8.63 1.85
N ARG A 12 -18.30 -9.14 2.88
CA ARG A 12 -17.64 -9.73 4.07
C ARG A 12 -16.74 -10.91 3.71
N GLN A 13 -17.24 -11.82 2.87
CA GLN A 13 -16.45 -12.97 2.45
C GLN A 13 -15.23 -12.57 1.61
N GLN A 14 -15.31 -11.46 0.86
CA GLN A 14 -14.14 -10.91 0.17
C GLN A 14 -13.16 -10.23 1.13
N GLU A 15 -13.65 -9.50 2.13
CA GLU A 15 -12.82 -8.86 3.16
C GLU A 15 -12.05 -9.89 3.99
N GLU A 16 -12.69 -11.00 4.38
CA GLU A 16 -12.05 -12.11 5.13
C GLU A 16 -10.97 -12.84 4.32
N ARG A 17 -10.98 -12.72 2.99
CA ARG A 17 -10.00 -13.33 2.09
C ARG A 17 -8.91 -12.37 1.64
N ARG A 18 -8.96 -11.10 2.03
CA ARG A 18 -7.89 -10.15 1.71
C ARG A 18 -6.60 -10.55 2.42
N PRO A 19 -5.45 -10.42 1.76
CA PRO A 19 -4.17 -10.62 2.43
C PRO A 19 -4.04 -9.67 3.62
N PRO A 20 -3.25 -10.04 4.65
CA PRO A 20 -2.77 -9.08 5.63
C PRO A 20 -2.19 -7.85 4.93
N HIS A 21 -2.37 -6.68 5.50
CA HIS A 21 -1.88 -5.43 4.90
C HIS A 21 -1.27 -4.51 5.95
N VAL A 22 -0.36 -3.65 5.50
CA VAL A 22 0.07 -2.44 6.21
C VAL A 22 -0.46 -1.21 5.48
N LYS A 23 -0.23 -0.03 6.05
CA LYS A 23 -0.61 1.23 5.41
C LYS A 23 0.65 1.97 4.98
N CYS A 24 0.59 2.60 3.82
CA CYS A 24 1.59 3.59 3.41
C CYS A 24 1.59 4.75 4.40
N ASP A 25 2.76 5.08 4.95
CA ASP A 25 2.92 6.17 5.91
C ASP A 25 2.70 7.56 5.29
N ILE A 26 2.72 7.66 3.95
CA ILE A 26 2.51 8.92 3.22
C ILE A 26 1.04 9.15 2.87
N CYS A 27 0.38 8.18 2.24
CA CYS A 27 -0.99 8.35 1.73
C CYS A 27 -2.06 7.53 2.47
N GLY A 28 -1.66 6.61 3.36
CA GLY A 28 -2.59 5.74 4.10
C GLY A 28 -3.21 4.60 3.29
N ALA A 29 -2.85 4.45 2.00
CA ALA A 29 -3.28 3.34 1.16
C ALA A 29 -2.83 1.99 1.74
N GLN A 30 -3.63 0.95 1.55
CA GLN A 30 -3.28 -0.41 1.95
C GLN A 30 -2.21 -0.95 1.02
N ILE A 31 -1.22 -1.64 1.61
CA ILE A 31 -0.16 -2.37 0.93
C ILE A 31 -0.32 -3.82 1.37
N TYR A 32 -0.78 -4.67 0.47
CA TYR A 32 -1.07 -6.07 0.73
C TYR A 32 0.22 -6.91 0.75
N MET A 33 0.34 -7.77 1.76
CA MET A 33 1.45 -8.71 1.90
C MET A 33 1.26 -9.91 0.98
N GLU A 34 2.36 -10.53 0.59
CA GLU A 34 2.36 -11.80 -0.16
C GLU A 34 1.66 -12.91 0.63
N ASN A 35 0.95 -13.78 -0.09
CA ASN A 35 0.45 -15.04 0.43
C ASN A 35 0.41 -16.11 -0.69
N ASP A 36 -0.13 -17.30 -0.40
CA ASP A 36 -0.19 -18.41 -1.36
C ASP A 36 -0.96 -18.11 -2.67
N LEU A 37 -1.74 -17.01 -2.71
CA LEU A 37 -2.63 -16.66 -3.82
C LEU A 37 -2.27 -15.32 -4.49
N TYR A 38 -1.50 -14.46 -3.83
CA TYR A 38 -1.24 -13.09 -4.24
C TYR A 38 0.22 -12.73 -3.97
N GLU A 39 0.85 -12.11 -4.96
CA GLU A 39 2.14 -11.44 -4.79
C GLU A 39 1.95 -10.17 -3.96
N GLN A 40 3.00 -9.78 -3.23
CA GLN A 40 3.00 -8.55 -2.45
C GLN A 40 2.87 -7.30 -3.35
N ASP A 41 2.19 -6.27 -2.84
CA ASP A 41 2.21 -4.92 -3.44
C ASP A 41 3.59 -4.26 -3.30
N ASP A 42 4.00 -3.51 -4.32
CA ASP A 42 5.25 -2.76 -4.30
C ASP A 42 5.33 -1.78 -3.11
N ALA A 43 6.34 -2.01 -2.28
CA ALA A 43 6.56 -1.27 -1.04
C ALA A 43 8.05 -1.04 -0.78
N TYR A 44 8.37 0.11 -0.19
CA TYR A 44 9.73 0.57 0.08
C TYR A 44 9.86 0.98 1.53
N GLU A 45 10.93 0.54 2.20
CA GLU A 45 11.30 1.02 3.54
C GLU A 45 12.42 2.05 3.42
N ILE A 46 12.16 3.29 3.84
CA ILE A 46 13.17 4.36 3.93
C ILE A 46 12.98 5.11 5.25
N ASP A 47 14.05 5.23 6.04
CA ASP A 47 14.07 5.88 7.36
C ASP A 47 12.95 5.37 8.32
N GLY A 48 12.63 4.07 8.22
CA GLY A 48 11.61 3.42 9.04
C GLY A 48 10.16 3.67 8.60
N LEU A 49 9.94 4.34 7.47
CA LEU A 49 8.63 4.53 6.86
C LEU A 49 8.40 3.48 5.78
N THR A 50 7.21 2.90 5.77
CA THR A 50 6.69 2.03 4.71
C THR A 50 5.95 2.87 3.68
N ILE A 51 6.44 2.88 2.44
CA ILE A 51 5.98 3.78 1.37
C ILE A 51 5.56 2.95 0.16
N CYS A 52 4.37 3.21 -0.38
CA CYS A 52 3.90 2.54 -1.61
C CYS A 52 4.58 3.09 -2.87
N GLU A 53 4.47 2.35 -3.97
CA GLU A 53 4.97 2.74 -5.31
C GLU A 53 4.56 4.14 -5.74
N GLU A 54 3.28 4.50 -5.58
CA GLU A 54 2.78 5.82 -5.99
C GLU A 54 3.43 6.98 -5.22
N CYS A 55 3.90 6.74 -3.98
CA CYS A 55 4.46 7.77 -3.12
C CYS A 55 5.99 7.84 -3.17
N ILE A 56 6.68 6.75 -3.51
CA ILE A 56 8.13 6.65 -3.34
C ILE A 56 8.89 7.68 -4.17
N GLY A 57 8.46 7.92 -5.40
CA GLY A 57 9.12 8.85 -6.31
C GLY A 57 9.13 10.28 -5.78
N ASP A 58 8.01 10.74 -5.24
CA ASP A 58 7.87 12.10 -4.71
C ASP A 58 8.49 12.24 -3.32
N TYR A 59 8.45 11.17 -2.51
CA TYR A 59 9.17 11.11 -1.25
C TYR A 59 10.69 11.25 -1.45
N ILE A 60 11.27 10.52 -2.41
CA ILE A 60 12.71 10.60 -2.71
C ILE A 60 13.11 12.01 -3.17
N LYS A 61 12.35 12.60 -4.10
CA LYS A 61 12.62 13.96 -4.60
C LYS A 61 12.54 15.01 -3.49
N SER A 62 11.62 14.86 -2.55
CA SER A 62 11.39 15.86 -1.49
C SER A 62 12.42 15.76 -0.36
N ASN A 63 12.90 14.56 -0.04
CA ASN A 63 13.73 14.32 1.14
C ASN A 63 15.21 14.05 0.83
N TYR A 64 15.54 13.46 -0.32
CA TYR A 64 16.91 13.02 -0.65
C TYR A 64 17.48 13.71 -1.89
N TYR A 65 16.78 14.69 -2.47
CA TYR A 65 17.33 15.48 -3.56
C TYR A 65 18.54 16.29 -3.08
N LYS A 66 19.70 16.02 -3.68
CA LYS A 66 20.93 16.77 -3.44
C LYS A 66 21.44 17.37 -4.73
N ARG A 67 21.74 18.67 -4.70
CA ARG A 67 22.45 19.35 -5.79
C ARG A 67 23.96 19.18 -5.62
N LEU A 68 24.62 18.61 -6.61
CA LEU A 68 26.07 18.55 -6.66
C LEU A 68 26.61 19.93 -7.06
N LYS A 69 27.65 20.39 -6.36
CA LYS A 69 28.41 21.59 -6.76
C LYS A 69 29.78 21.15 -7.26
N ALA A 70 30.22 21.75 -8.35
CA ALA A 70 31.62 21.65 -8.76
C ALA A 70 32.47 22.31 -7.65
N SER A 71 33.48 21.58 -7.18
CA SER A 71 34.52 22.05 -6.27
C SER A 71 35.46 23.04 -6.94
#